data_AF-A0A519NFK0-F1
#
_entry.id   AF-A0A519NFK0-F1
#
_cell.length_a   1.000
_cell.length_b   1.000
_cell.length_c   1.000
_cell.angle_alpha   90.00
_cell.angle_beta   90.00
_cell.angle_gamma   90.00
#
_symmetry.space_group_name_H-M   'P 1'
#
loop_
_entity.id
_entity.type
_entity.pdbx_description
1 polymer ?
#
loop_
_entity_poly.entity_id
_entity_poly.type
_entity_poly.pdbx_seq_one_letter_code
_entity_poly.pdbx_strand_id
1 'polypeptide(L)'
;MKIIRVIFLLLIIVSCEKENEYFFTFDEVVRYNVDRNLSDNLIVKKDQTEKDSITKNIIIGWHRTNTLSQFVKDLDKSHYTSSTVDTIHNSKLREIFKAGDTPNELQTTCEPMYRNVFVFRNKGKITGVAQICLDCGKSNFIGTKSKTENFGGNNEFDNLKQLLKIKTRY
;
A
#
# COMPACT_ATOMS: atom_id res chain seq x y z
N MET A 1 -36.82 10.84 40.74
CA MET A 1 -35.71 10.08 40.12
C MET A 1 -36.04 9.78 38.65
N LYS A 2 -35.87 10.75 37.74
CA LYS A 2 -36.21 10.60 36.29
C LYS A 2 -35.03 10.86 35.35
N ILE A 3 -33.85 11.18 35.88
CA ILE A 3 -32.67 11.58 35.10
C ILE A 3 -31.81 10.39 34.65
N ILE A 4 -31.99 9.20 35.25
CA ILE A 4 -31.14 8.03 34.96
C ILE A 4 -31.55 7.29 33.66
N ARG A 5 -32.74 7.54 33.10
CA ARG A 5 -33.19 6.86 31.86
C ARG A 5 -32.74 7.53 30.56
N VAL A 6 -32.13 8.73 30.62
CA VAL A 6 -31.73 9.47 29.40
C VAL A 6 -30.28 9.14 28.98
N ILE A 7 -29.46 8.58 29.87
CA ILE A 7 -28.05 8.29 29.57
C ILE A 7 -27.88 7.01 28.73
N PHE A 8 -28.85 6.09 28.76
CA PHE A 8 -28.78 4.84 27.98
C PHE A 8 -29.17 5.00 26.49
N LEU A 9 -29.62 6.18 26.07
CA LEU A 9 -30.02 6.49 24.70
C LEU A 9 -28.90 7.15 23.86
N LEU A 10 -27.73 7.39 24.46
CA LEU A 10 -26.60 8.06 23.81
C LEU A 10 -25.47 7.12 23.32
N LEU A 11 -25.64 5.80 23.43
CA LEU A 11 -24.58 4.82 23.13
C LEU A 11 -24.83 3.94 21.88
N ILE A 12 -25.76 4.33 20.99
CA ILE A 12 -26.01 3.58 19.73
C ILE A 12 -25.79 4.46 18.48
N ILE A 13 -24.78 5.32 18.51
CA ILE A 13 -24.04 5.66 17.29
C ILE A 13 -22.90 4.65 17.13
N VAL A 14 -23.25 3.37 17.06
CA VAL A 14 -22.37 2.39 16.42
C VAL A 14 -22.41 2.78 14.94
N SER A 15 -21.47 3.64 14.54
CA SER A 15 -21.19 3.90 13.14
C SER A 15 -21.00 2.53 12.50
N CYS A 16 -21.97 2.13 11.69
CA CYS A 16 -21.91 0.90 10.92
C CYS A 16 -20.87 1.15 9.82
N GLU A 17 -19.58 1.04 10.17
CA GLU A 17 -18.52 0.99 9.15
C GLU A 17 -18.84 -0.20 8.26
N LYS A 18 -18.98 0.05 6.95
CA LYS A 18 -19.20 -1.03 6.01
C LYS A 18 -18.03 -2.00 6.12
N GLU A 19 -18.33 -3.27 6.33
CA GLU A 19 -17.29 -4.29 6.37
C GLU A 19 -16.47 -4.22 5.08
N ASN A 20 -15.14 -4.22 5.21
CA ASN A 20 -14.20 -4.11 4.08
C ASN A 20 -14.23 -2.79 3.29
N GLU A 21 -14.70 -1.69 3.91
CA GLU A 21 -14.62 -0.35 3.32
C GLU A 21 -13.17 0.08 3.05
N TYR A 22 -12.26 -0.16 4.00
CA TYR A 22 -10.84 0.15 3.85
C TYR A 22 -10.04 -1.11 3.55
N PHE A 23 -8.93 -0.98 2.83
CA PHE A 23 -8.08 -2.13 2.53
C PHE A 23 -7.41 -2.66 3.79
N PHE A 24 -6.96 -1.77 4.67
CA PHE A 24 -6.22 -2.14 5.87
C PHE A 24 -6.66 -1.28 7.07
N THR A 25 -6.66 -1.88 8.25
CA THR A 25 -6.66 -1.12 9.51
C THR A 25 -5.20 -0.80 9.86
N PHE A 26 -4.89 0.47 10.15
CA PHE A 26 -3.53 0.89 10.47
C PHE A 26 -3.45 2.18 11.30
N ASP A 27 -2.39 2.28 12.10
CA ASP A 27 -1.92 3.49 12.80
C ASP A 27 -0.56 3.99 12.27
N GLU A 28 0.19 3.12 11.58
CA GLU A 28 1.50 3.43 11.00
C GLU A 28 1.61 2.87 9.57
N VAL A 29 2.29 3.62 8.69
CA VAL A 29 2.65 3.17 7.34
C VAL A 29 4.13 3.41 7.10
N VAL A 30 4.85 2.36 6.72
CA VAL A 30 6.26 2.42 6.31
C VAL A 30 6.34 2.24 4.81
N ARG A 31 6.92 3.21 4.12
CA ARG A 31 7.22 3.12 2.68
C ARG A 31 8.62 2.57 2.49
N TYR A 32 8.71 1.47 1.76
CA TYR A 32 9.93 0.96 1.15
C TYR A 32 10.00 1.48 -0.28
N ASN A 33 11.14 2.07 -0.63
CA ASN A 33 11.41 2.53 -1.99
C ASN A 33 12.79 2.07 -2.47
N VAL A 34 12.87 1.73 -3.75
CA VAL A 34 14.14 1.50 -4.46
C VAL A 34 14.30 2.55 -5.55
N ASP A 35 15.54 3.02 -5.74
CA ASP A 35 15.89 3.98 -6.78
C ASP A 35 15.58 3.44 -8.18
N ARG A 36 15.16 4.33 -9.10
CA ARG A 36 14.81 3.95 -10.46
C ARG A 36 16.01 3.36 -11.20
N ASN A 37 17.14 4.06 -11.22
CA ASN A 37 18.32 3.62 -11.97
C ASN A 37 18.82 2.27 -11.43
N LEU A 38 18.85 2.11 -10.10
CA LEU A 38 19.19 0.84 -9.48
C LEU A 38 18.22 -0.27 -9.91
N SER A 39 16.91 -0.02 -9.81
CA SER A 39 15.90 -1.02 -10.19
C SER A 39 16.00 -1.44 -11.66
N ASP A 40 16.19 -0.50 -12.57
CA ASP A 40 16.28 -0.74 -14.01
C ASP A 40 17.55 -1.56 -14.33
N ASN A 41 18.66 -1.25 -13.68
CA ASN A 41 19.90 -2.02 -13.76
C ASN A 41 19.73 -3.46 -13.25
N LEU A 42 19.01 -3.64 -12.13
CA LEU A 42 18.78 -4.97 -11.54
C LEU A 42 17.96 -5.90 -12.45
N ILE A 43 17.06 -5.36 -13.27
CA ILE A 43 16.26 -6.18 -14.19
C ILE A 43 17.14 -6.88 -15.22
N VAL A 44 18.10 -6.15 -15.81
CA VAL A 44 18.97 -6.62 -16.90
C VAL A 44 20.27 -7.27 -16.42
N LYS A 45 20.61 -7.13 -15.13
CA LYS A 45 21.83 -7.68 -14.54
C LYS A 45 21.84 -9.22 -14.64
N LYS A 46 22.88 -9.77 -15.27
CA LYS A 46 23.09 -11.23 -15.42
C LYS A 46 23.55 -11.88 -14.12
N ASP A 47 24.63 -11.37 -13.53
CA ASP A 47 25.20 -11.90 -12.29
C ASP A 47 24.54 -11.21 -11.08
N GLN A 48 23.70 -11.95 -10.36
CA GLN A 48 22.89 -11.40 -9.28
C GLN A 48 23.38 -11.94 -7.93
N THR A 49 23.61 -11.03 -6.98
CA THR A 49 23.71 -11.42 -5.57
C THR A 49 22.34 -11.88 -5.05
N GLU A 50 22.30 -12.50 -3.86
CA GLU A 50 21.03 -12.83 -3.21
C GLU A 50 20.17 -11.57 -3.01
N LYS A 51 20.79 -10.49 -2.54
CA LYS A 51 20.14 -9.18 -2.36
C LYS A 51 19.57 -8.61 -3.67
N ASP A 52 20.31 -8.74 -4.78
CA ASP A 52 19.84 -8.35 -6.12
C ASP A 52 18.61 -9.16 -6.54
N SER A 53 18.69 -10.48 -6.36
CA SER A 53 17.64 -11.43 -6.73
C SER A 53 16.34 -11.19 -5.96
N ILE A 54 16.43 -11.00 -4.63
CA ILE A 54 15.28 -10.66 -3.79
C ILE A 54 14.66 -9.34 -4.27
N THR A 55 15.49 -8.31 -4.46
CA THR A 55 15.03 -6.98 -4.91
C THR A 55 14.32 -7.06 -6.25
N LYS A 56 14.93 -7.74 -7.23
CA LYS A 56 14.36 -7.94 -8.57
C LYS A 56 13.00 -8.65 -8.50
N ASN A 57 12.92 -9.75 -7.76
CA ASN A 57 11.69 -10.53 -7.63
C ASN A 57 10.55 -9.70 -7.01
N ILE A 58 10.85 -8.81 -6.06
CA ILE A 58 9.85 -7.89 -5.50
C ILE A 58 9.43 -6.85 -6.54
N ILE A 59 10.38 -6.25 -7.28
CA ILE A 59 10.11 -5.24 -8.31
C ILE A 59 9.16 -5.77 -9.39
N ILE A 60 9.43 -6.97 -9.92
CA ILE A 60 8.64 -7.56 -11.02
C ILE A 60 7.40 -8.32 -10.53
N GLY A 61 7.14 -8.33 -9.20
CA GLY A 61 5.98 -9.00 -8.61
C GLY A 61 6.05 -10.53 -8.61
N TRP A 62 7.23 -11.13 -8.81
CA TRP A 62 7.42 -12.59 -8.76
C TRP A 62 7.76 -13.10 -7.36
N HIS A 63 7.98 -12.19 -6.41
CA HIS A 63 8.22 -12.57 -5.03
C HIS A 63 6.97 -13.20 -4.41
N ARG A 64 7.08 -14.48 -4.05
CA ARG A 64 6.01 -15.25 -3.38
C ARG A 64 6.42 -15.50 -1.93
N THR A 65 5.58 -15.08 -1.00
CA THR A 65 5.76 -15.36 0.43
C THR A 65 4.46 -15.86 1.04
N ASN A 66 4.56 -16.77 2.00
CA ASN A 66 3.39 -17.32 2.68
C ASN A 66 2.85 -16.39 3.79
N THR A 67 3.61 -15.38 4.22
CA THR A 67 3.21 -14.47 5.31
C THR A 67 3.69 -13.04 5.07
N LEU A 68 2.92 -12.07 5.58
CA LEU A 68 3.29 -10.65 5.57
C LEU A 68 4.63 -10.41 6.29
N SER A 69 4.86 -11.09 7.41
CA SER A 69 6.10 -10.96 8.17
C SER A 69 7.33 -11.41 7.37
N GLN A 70 7.21 -12.48 6.57
CA GLN A 70 8.30 -12.92 5.71
C GLN A 70 8.56 -11.92 4.58
N PHE A 71 7.50 -11.41 3.95
CA PHE A 71 7.62 -10.35 2.93
C PHE A 71 8.40 -9.14 3.45
N VAL A 72 8.10 -8.68 4.67
CA VAL A 72 8.81 -7.53 5.26
C VAL A 72 10.27 -7.86 5.59
N LYS A 73 10.56 -9.06 6.09
CA LYS A 73 11.96 -9.50 6.27
C LYS A 73 12.74 -9.54 4.96
N ASP A 74 12.08 -9.89 3.85
CA ASP A 74 12.70 -9.93 2.54
C ASP A 74 12.91 -8.51 1.98
N LEU A 75 12.01 -7.56 2.26
CA LEU A 75 12.26 -6.13 2.05
C LEU A 75 13.49 -5.64 2.82
N ASP A 76 13.64 -6.01 4.09
CA ASP A 76 14.80 -5.60 4.91
C ASP A 76 16.13 -6.18 4.38
N LYS A 77 16.08 -7.33 3.69
CA LYS A 77 17.24 -7.96 3.05
C LYS A 77 17.48 -7.47 1.61
N SER A 78 16.61 -6.62 1.08
CA SER A 78 16.66 -6.12 -0.29
C SER A 78 17.37 -4.75 -0.38
N HIS A 79 17.48 -4.20 -1.59
CA HIS A 79 17.97 -2.83 -1.79
C HIS A 79 16.91 -1.74 -1.58
N TYR A 80 15.72 -2.10 -1.10
CA TYR A 80 14.75 -1.08 -0.69
C TYR A 80 15.23 -0.35 0.56
N THR A 81 15.01 0.96 0.59
CA THR A 81 15.19 1.81 1.77
C THR A 81 13.82 2.17 2.34
N SER A 82 13.68 2.11 3.66
CA SER A 82 12.42 2.41 4.35
C SER A 82 12.37 3.85 4.86
N SER A 83 11.16 4.39 4.93
CA SER A 83 10.84 5.68 5.54
C SER A 83 9.42 5.66 6.08
N THR A 84 9.20 6.25 7.25
CA THR A 84 7.85 6.36 7.82
C THR A 84 7.07 7.41 7.04
N VAL A 85 5.84 7.07 6.67
CA VAL A 85 4.87 8.02 6.12
C VAL A 85 4.14 8.63 7.30
N ASP A 86 4.07 9.97 7.38
CA ASP A 86 3.31 10.65 8.43
C ASP A 86 1.82 10.28 8.30
N THR A 87 1.34 9.38 9.15
CA THR A 87 -0.05 8.90 9.20
C THR A 87 -0.93 9.76 10.09
N ILE A 88 -0.34 10.48 11.05
CA ILE A 88 -1.06 11.25 12.07
C ILE A 88 -1.69 12.50 11.43
N HIS A 89 -0.99 13.14 10.50
CA HIS A 89 -1.45 14.38 9.85
C HIS A 89 -2.07 14.15 8.47
N ASN A 90 -2.23 12.90 8.03
CA ASN A 90 -2.52 12.59 6.64
C ASN A 90 -3.72 11.66 6.49
N SER A 91 -4.90 12.15 6.89
CA SER A 91 -6.19 11.47 6.70
C SER A 91 -6.42 11.01 5.25
N LYS A 92 -5.83 11.72 4.28
CA LYS A 92 -5.83 11.36 2.87
C LYS A 92 -5.29 9.96 2.59
N LEU A 93 -4.37 9.45 3.40
CA LEU A 93 -3.81 8.11 3.19
C LEU A 93 -4.87 7.02 3.40
N ARG A 94 -5.80 7.19 4.36
CA ARG A 94 -6.92 6.25 4.54
C ARG A 94 -7.85 6.27 3.34
N GLU A 95 -8.15 7.46 2.82
CA GLU A 95 -9.01 7.61 1.63
C GLU A 95 -8.38 7.02 0.37
N ILE A 96 -7.04 7.07 0.22
CA ILE A 96 -6.35 6.42 -0.89
C ILE A 96 -6.57 4.89 -0.84
N PHE A 97 -6.44 4.27 0.33
CA PHE A 97 -6.54 2.82 0.49
C PHE A 97 -7.94 2.38 0.95
N LYS A 98 -8.95 2.87 0.23
CA LYS A 98 -10.37 2.59 0.42
C LYS A 98 -10.94 1.88 -0.80
N ALA A 99 -11.86 0.94 -0.58
CA ALA A 99 -12.60 0.30 -1.66
C ALA A 99 -13.50 1.33 -2.35
N GLY A 100 -13.33 1.44 -3.66
CA GLY A 100 -14.11 2.31 -4.54
C GLY A 100 -14.91 1.51 -5.55
N ASP A 101 -16.02 2.09 -6.00
CA ASP A 101 -16.87 1.50 -7.03
C ASP A 101 -16.52 2.00 -8.44
N THR A 102 -15.72 3.07 -8.55
CA THR A 102 -15.29 3.62 -9.84
C THR A 102 -14.30 2.66 -10.51
N PRO A 103 -14.62 2.08 -11.68
CA PRO A 103 -13.72 1.16 -12.35
C PRO A 103 -12.39 1.83 -12.69
N ASN A 104 -11.29 1.09 -12.52
CA ASN A 104 -10.01 1.51 -13.06
C ASN A 104 -9.96 1.16 -14.56
N GLU A 105 -10.17 2.15 -15.41
CA GLU A 105 -10.17 1.98 -16.88
C GLU A 105 -8.76 1.93 -17.48
N LEU A 106 -7.69 2.11 -16.67
CA LEU A 106 -6.31 2.04 -17.15
C LEU A 106 -5.88 0.59 -17.44
N GLN A 107 -6.29 0.07 -18.58
CA GLN A 107 -5.72 -1.16 -19.14
C GLN A 107 -4.43 -0.85 -19.88
N THR A 108 -3.31 -0.92 -19.15
CA THR A 108 -1.97 -0.82 -19.75
C THR A 108 -1.32 -2.18 -19.96
N THR A 109 -0.68 -2.35 -21.12
CA THR A 109 0.18 -3.50 -21.44
C THR A 109 1.51 -3.47 -20.69
N CYS A 110 1.82 -2.37 -19.99
CA CYS A 110 3.08 -2.21 -19.26
C CYS A 110 3.21 -3.20 -18.10
N GLU A 111 4.33 -3.92 -18.03
CA GLU A 111 4.64 -4.73 -16.84
C GLU A 111 4.92 -3.84 -15.63
N PRO A 112 4.37 -4.16 -14.44
CA PRO A 112 4.57 -3.33 -13.27
C PRO A 112 6.00 -3.41 -12.75
N MET A 113 6.55 -2.26 -12.38
CA MET A 113 7.77 -2.16 -11.57
C MET A 113 7.42 -1.57 -10.22
N TYR A 114 7.28 -2.43 -9.21
CA TYR A 114 6.80 -2.10 -7.87
C TYR A 114 7.84 -1.41 -6.99
N ARG A 115 8.45 -0.33 -7.49
CA ARG A 115 9.50 0.43 -6.79
C ARG A 115 9.03 1.10 -5.49
N ASN A 116 7.72 1.11 -5.24
CA ASN A 116 7.12 1.62 -4.02
C ASN A 116 6.31 0.51 -3.37
N VAL A 117 6.67 0.16 -2.13
CA VAL A 117 5.93 -0.80 -1.33
C VAL A 117 5.55 -0.15 0.00
N PHE A 118 4.28 -0.21 0.35
CA PHE A 118 3.74 0.32 1.60
C PHE A 118 3.42 -0.83 2.53
N VAL A 119 3.98 -0.80 3.73
CA VAL A 119 3.73 -1.77 4.79
C VAL A 119 2.86 -1.09 5.83
N PHE A 120 1.66 -1.63 6.04
CA PHE A 120 0.68 -1.11 6.97
C PHE A 120 0.81 -1.83 8.30
N ARG A 121 0.80 -1.07 9.40
CA ARG A 121 0.86 -1.61 10.75
C ARG A 121 -0.28 -1.05 11.59
N ASN A 122 -0.79 -1.88 12.49
CA ASN A 122 -1.74 -1.49 13.52
C ASN A 122 -1.24 -2.04 14.86
N LYS A 123 -0.96 -1.15 15.82
CA LYS A 123 -0.42 -1.52 17.14
C LYS A 123 0.82 -2.43 17.02
N GLY A 124 1.70 -2.08 16.09
CA GLY A 124 2.95 -2.80 15.80
C GLY A 124 2.82 -4.06 14.94
N LYS A 125 1.60 -4.58 14.70
CA LYS A 125 1.37 -5.76 13.86
C LYS A 125 1.22 -5.36 12.39
N ILE A 126 1.87 -6.09 11.48
CA ILE A 126 1.70 -5.88 10.04
C ILE A 126 0.29 -6.33 9.64
N THR A 127 -0.51 -5.42 9.09
CA THR A 127 -1.89 -5.68 8.66
C THR A 127 -2.02 -5.83 7.16
N GLY A 128 -1.06 -5.33 6.39
CA GLY A 128 -1.05 -5.52 4.95
C GLY A 128 0.14 -4.90 4.23
N VAL A 129 0.20 -5.19 2.94
CA VAL A 129 1.22 -4.66 2.01
C VAL A 129 0.52 -4.17 0.74
N ALA A 130 0.90 -2.99 0.27
CA ALA A 130 0.55 -2.50 -1.06
C ALA A 130 1.81 -2.31 -1.89
N GLN A 131 1.95 -3.07 -2.98
CA GLN A 131 2.98 -2.88 -3.98
C GLN A 131 2.42 -1.99 -5.09
N ILE A 132 3.08 -0.87 -5.37
CA ILE A 132 2.57 0.17 -6.26
C ILE A 132 3.58 0.50 -7.37
N CYS A 133 3.15 0.38 -8.62
CA CYS A 133 3.84 0.96 -9.76
C CYS A 133 3.20 2.29 -10.14
N LEU A 134 3.82 3.39 -9.71
CA LEU A 134 3.33 4.75 -9.98
C LEU A 134 3.46 5.18 -11.46
N ASP A 135 4.27 4.46 -12.24
CA ASP A 135 4.49 4.76 -13.66
C ASP A 135 3.35 4.25 -14.54
N CYS A 136 2.86 3.03 -14.26
CA CYS A 136 1.83 2.39 -15.07
C CYS A 136 0.47 2.26 -14.37
N GLY A 137 0.33 2.74 -13.13
CA GLY A 137 -0.94 2.67 -12.41
C GLY A 137 -1.37 1.23 -12.11
N LYS A 138 -0.40 0.34 -11.86
CA LYS A 138 -0.66 -1.04 -11.42
C LYS A 138 -0.34 -1.19 -9.93
N SER A 139 -1.12 -2.02 -9.27
CA SER A 139 -1.03 -2.27 -7.83
C SER A 139 -1.27 -3.74 -7.52
N ASN A 140 -0.63 -4.22 -6.45
CA ASN A 140 -0.93 -5.51 -5.84
C ASN A 140 -1.08 -5.33 -4.33
N PHE A 141 -2.10 -5.94 -3.74
CA PHE A 141 -2.45 -5.80 -2.33
C PHE A 141 -2.43 -7.17 -1.65
N ILE A 142 -1.80 -7.25 -0.48
CA ILE A 142 -1.64 -8.48 0.30
C ILE A 142 -2.15 -8.22 1.71
N GLY A 143 -2.97 -9.14 2.24
CA GLY A 143 -3.49 -9.05 3.61
C GLY A 143 -4.84 -8.35 3.74
N THR A 144 -5.53 -8.06 2.64
CA THR A 144 -6.88 -7.48 2.63
C THR A 144 -7.91 -8.45 2.07
N LYS A 145 -9.16 -8.32 2.52
CA LYS A 145 -10.35 -8.97 1.94
C LYS A 145 -11.20 -8.00 1.12
N SER A 146 -10.85 -6.72 1.14
CA SER A 146 -11.55 -5.67 0.42
C SER A 146 -11.35 -5.82 -1.08
N LYS A 147 -12.34 -5.33 -1.84
CA LYS A 147 -12.25 -5.25 -3.30
C LYS A 147 -11.20 -4.21 -3.68
N THR A 148 -10.21 -4.63 -4.46
CA THR A 148 -9.06 -3.79 -4.84
C THR A 148 -8.94 -3.61 -6.35
N GLU A 149 -9.79 -4.30 -7.12
CA GLU A 149 -9.82 -4.28 -8.59
C GLU A 149 -10.04 -2.88 -9.18
N ASN A 150 -10.70 -2.00 -8.43
CA ASN A 150 -11.02 -0.63 -8.83
C ASN A 150 -10.00 0.41 -8.35
N PHE A 151 -8.94 0.00 -7.63
CA PHE A 151 -7.93 0.94 -7.18
C PHE A 151 -7.28 1.65 -8.37
N GLY A 152 -7.27 2.99 -8.34
CA GLY A 152 -6.84 3.85 -9.43
C GLY A 152 -7.98 4.53 -10.19
N GLY A 153 -9.22 4.04 -10.06
CA GLY A 153 -10.39 4.61 -10.73
C GLY A 153 -10.80 6.00 -10.22
N ASN A 154 -10.34 6.42 -9.04
CA ASN A 154 -10.65 7.72 -8.44
C ASN A 154 -9.37 8.50 -8.07
N ASN A 155 -8.40 8.51 -9.00
CA ASN A 155 -7.14 9.26 -8.91
C ASN A 155 -6.23 8.85 -7.73
N GLU A 156 -6.37 7.63 -7.19
CA GLU A 156 -5.57 7.15 -6.04
C GLU A 156 -4.07 7.21 -6.32
N PHE A 157 -3.64 6.87 -7.54
CA PHE A 157 -2.22 6.95 -7.93
C PHE A 157 -1.70 8.39 -7.90
N ASP A 158 -2.47 9.37 -8.36
CA ASP A 158 -2.03 10.76 -8.37
C ASP A 158 -2.09 11.38 -6.98
N ASN A 159 -3.11 11.04 -6.19
CA ASN A 159 -3.17 11.39 -4.77
C ASN A 159 -1.96 10.83 -4.01
N LEU A 160 -1.55 9.60 -4.32
CA LEU A 160 -0.35 8.99 -3.74
C LEU A 160 0.94 9.69 -4.19
N LYS A 161 1.08 10.06 -5.47
CA LYS A 161 2.23 10.86 -5.93
C LYS A 161 2.32 12.20 -5.21
N GLN A 162 1.19 12.91 -5.05
CA GLN A 162 1.12 14.17 -4.32
C GLN A 162 1.53 14.00 -2.85
N LEU A 163 1.02 12.97 -2.19
CA LEU A 163 1.35 12.64 -0.79
C LEU A 163 2.86 12.39 -0.63
N LEU A 164 3.48 11.73 -1.60
CA LEU A 164 4.91 11.42 -1.61
C LEU A 164 5.79 12.56 -2.13
N LYS A 165 5.18 13.68 -2.55
CA LYS A 165 5.87 14.82 -3.20
C LYS A 165 6.69 14.40 -4.42
N ILE A 166 6.22 13.38 -5.15
CA ILE A 166 6.84 12.92 -6.40
C ILE A 166 6.35 13.83 -7.52
N LYS A 167 7.27 14.51 -8.21
CA LYS A 167 6.91 15.33 -9.38
C LYS A 167 6.43 14.43 -10.51
N THR A 168 5.21 14.65 -10.99
CA THR A 168 4.73 14.12 -12.27
C THR A 168 5.58 14.74 -13.39
N ARG A 169 6.38 13.93 -14.10
CA ARG A 169 6.98 14.37 -15.35
C ARG A 169 5.93 14.14 -16.43
N TYR A 170 5.35 15.22 -16.93
CA TYR A 170 4.58 15.23 -18.17
C TYR A 170 5.55 15.15 -19.35
#